data_AF-S5DM48-F1
#
_entry.id   AF-S5DM48-F1
#
_cell.length_a   1.000
_cell.length_b   1.000
_cell.length_c   1.000
_cell.angle_alpha   90.00
_cell.angle_beta   90.00
_cell.angle_gamma   90.00
#
_symmetry.space_group_name_H-M   'P 1'
#
loop_
_entity.id
_entity.type
_entity.pdbx_description
1 polymer ?
#
loop_
_entity_poly.entity_id
_entity_poly.type
_entity_poly.pdbx_seq_one_letter_code
_entity_poly.pdbx_strand_id
1 'polypeptide(L)'
;MRPIQISLLILVFSFCSVLETYNYEINVDDDNINHNGKLIIDIIDSQLFDDSLELNFQFYPNSQTLSDFYVLTFDMKFREDYESDFDGVCIGPTWNEAKPGELTVILNKEDNFKSKVIANFDSNSLEDRCEKYIYYLRYFQANINSEQKIFFGVATDYAELYPDAPNYWLVNKNNEIEKIGTSNIKKYSIYFELSK
;
A
#
# COMPACT_ATOMS: atom_id res chain seq x y z
N MET A 1 -19.16 49.79 36.39
CA MET A 1 -18.37 49.19 35.30
C MET A 1 -18.42 47.68 35.49
N ARG A 2 -19.05 46.93 34.57
CA ARG A 2 -19.10 45.46 34.63
C ARG A 2 -17.83 44.88 34.00
N PRO A 3 -17.28 43.76 34.49
CA PRO A 3 -16.12 43.14 33.85
C PRO A 3 -16.58 42.45 32.57
N ILE A 4 -15.92 42.77 31.46
CA ILE A 4 -16.08 42.04 30.19
C ILE A 4 -15.27 40.75 30.35
N GLN A 5 -15.96 39.62 30.51
CA GLN A 5 -15.33 38.30 30.40
C GLN A 5 -14.98 38.07 28.93
N ILE A 6 -13.69 38.21 28.60
CA ILE A 6 -13.16 37.78 27.30
C ILE A 6 -13.06 36.26 27.36
N SER A 7 -14.06 35.57 26.82
CA SER A 7 -13.98 34.13 26.62
C SER A 7 -13.09 33.87 25.42
N LEU A 8 -11.91 33.30 25.67
CA LEU A 8 -10.95 32.92 24.66
C LEU A 8 -11.48 31.65 23.98
N LEU A 9 -12.18 31.80 22.85
CA LEU A 9 -12.58 30.66 22.02
C LEU A 9 -11.36 30.19 21.22
N ILE A 10 -10.57 29.29 21.80
CA ILE A 10 -9.55 28.54 21.07
C ILE A 10 -10.30 27.46 20.28
N LEU A 11 -10.57 27.76 19.01
CA LEU A 11 -11.14 26.81 18.05
C LEU A 11 -9.98 26.18 17.29
N VAL A 12 -9.33 25.16 17.87
CA VAL A 12 -8.35 24.33 17.12
C VAL A 12 -9.13 23.13 16.59
N PHE A 13 -9.80 23.32 15.46
CA PHE A 13 -10.19 22.19 14.63
C PHE A 13 -9.13 22.03 13.54
N SER A 14 -8.08 21.25 13.79
CA SER A 14 -7.33 20.64 12.69
C SER A 14 -8.15 19.45 12.20
N PHE A 15 -9.12 19.70 11.33
CA PHE A 15 -9.88 18.62 10.70
C PHE A 15 -9.01 17.96 9.63
N CYS A 16 -8.03 17.14 10.03
CA CYS A 16 -7.52 16.13 9.10
C CYS A 16 -8.64 15.12 8.89
N SER A 17 -9.41 15.24 7.80
CA SER A 17 -10.48 14.31 7.49
C SER A 17 -9.91 13.12 6.72
N VAL A 18 -10.07 11.93 7.31
CA VAL A 18 -9.89 10.67 6.57
C VAL A 18 -10.99 10.62 5.51
N LEU A 19 -10.59 10.52 4.24
CA LEU A 19 -11.47 10.40 3.09
C LEU A 19 -11.96 8.95 2.94
N GLU A 20 -11.03 8.00 3.04
CA GLU A 20 -11.33 6.59 2.85
C GLU A 20 -10.36 5.70 3.64
N THR A 21 -10.86 4.54 4.07
CA THR A 21 -10.06 3.51 4.77
C THR A 21 -10.27 2.16 4.10
N TYR A 22 -9.18 1.57 3.63
CA TYR A 22 -9.14 0.20 3.14
C TYR A 22 -8.59 -0.73 4.20
N ASN A 23 -9.16 -1.93 4.28
CA ASN A 23 -8.86 -2.88 5.34
C ASN A 23 -8.86 -4.30 4.80
N TYR A 24 -7.72 -4.96 4.90
CA TYR A 24 -7.46 -6.28 4.35
C TYR A 24 -6.97 -7.23 5.43
N GLU A 25 -7.58 -8.41 5.47
CA GLU A 25 -7.12 -9.52 6.29
C GLU A 25 -6.21 -10.43 5.45
N ILE A 26 -5.01 -10.71 5.97
CA ILE A 26 -4.03 -11.58 5.33
C ILE A 26 -3.84 -12.79 6.22
N ASN A 27 -4.17 -13.97 5.70
CA ASN A 27 -4.06 -15.24 6.39
C ASN A 27 -3.35 -16.26 5.51
N VAL A 28 -2.36 -16.91 6.10
CA VAL A 28 -1.57 -17.99 5.51
C VAL A 28 -2.14 -19.32 5.98
N ASP A 29 -2.40 -20.23 5.04
CA ASP A 29 -2.90 -21.57 5.30
C ASP A 29 -1.72 -22.54 5.49
N ASP A 30 -0.91 -22.29 6.53
CA ASP A 30 0.25 -23.11 6.90
C ASP A 30 0.56 -23.01 8.39
N ASP A 31 0.39 -24.13 9.10
CA ASP A 31 0.61 -24.24 10.55
C ASP A 31 2.03 -23.87 11.00
N ASN A 32 3.01 -23.88 10.09
CA ASN A 32 4.41 -23.57 10.41
C ASN A 32 4.81 -22.12 10.09
N ILE A 33 3.96 -21.34 9.41
CA ILE A 33 4.26 -19.98 8.95
C ILE A 33 3.15 -19.05 9.43
N ASN A 34 3.41 -18.31 10.52
CA ASN A 34 2.41 -17.42 11.14
C ASN A 34 2.55 -15.96 10.70
N HIS A 35 2.44 -15.68 9.39
CA HIS A 35 2.46 -14.31 8.85
C HIS A 35 1.06 -13.73 8.64
N ASN A 36 0.14 -14.09 9.53
CA ASN A 36 -1.22 -13.57 9.51
C ASN A 36 -1.24 -12.13 10.03
N GLY A 37 -2.17 -11.32 9.55
CA GLY A 37 -2.33 -9.95 10.04
C GLY A 37 -3.36 -9.14 9.27
N LYS A 38 -3.37 -7.85 9.57
CA LYS A 38 -4.32 -6.89 9.01
C LYS A 38 -3.58 -5.71 8.40
N LEU A 39 -3.79 -5.45 7.11
CA LEU A 39 -3.29 -4.26 6.43
C LEU A 39 -4.40 -3.19 6.42
N ILE A 40 -4.06 -2.00 6.87
CA ILE A 40 -4.92 -0.81 6.83
C ILE A 40 -4.24 0.25 5.96
N ILE A 41 -5.01 0.87 5.07
CA ILE A 41 -4.58 2.00 4.24
C ILE A 41 -5.61 3.11 4.42
N ASP A 42 -5.18 4.23 5.00
CA ASP A 42 -6.01 5.42 5.18
C ASP A 42 -5.60 6.49 4.16
N ILE A 43 -6.58 7.05 3.45
CA ILE A 43 -6.40 8.20 2.57
C ILE A 43 -6.95 9.42 3.30
N ILE A 44 -6.13 10.45 3.41
CA ILE A 44 -6.39 11.65 4.17
C ILE A 44 -6.21 12.86 3.26
N ASP A 45 -7.17 13.78 3.33
CA ASP A 45 -7.04 15.06 2.66
C ASP A 45 -5.92 15.89 3.30
N SER A 46 -4.89 16.19 2.50
CA SER A 46 -3.75 16.95 2.96
C SER A 46 -4.09 18.44 2.86
N GLN A 47 -4.74 18.97 3.91
CA GLN A 47 -5.05 20.40 4.05
C GLN A 47 -3.81 21.33 4.04
N LEU A 48 -2.61 20.75 3.98
CA LEU A 48 -1.31 21.43 4.01
C LEU A 48 -0.75 21.75 2.62
N PHE A 49 -1.15 21.00 1.58
CA PHE A 49 -0.70 21.27 0.21
C PHE A 49 -1.87 21.10 -0.77
N ASP A 50 -2.16 22.17 -1.52
CA ASP A 50 -3.13 22.13 -2.62
C ASP A 50 -2.76 20.97 -3.58
N ASP A 51 -3.77 20.21 -4.03
CA ASP A 51 -3.63 19.07 -4.96
C ASP A 51 -2.75 17.90 -4.45
N SER A 52 -2.84 17.58 -3.16
CA SER A 52 -2.15 16.42 -2.58
C SER A 52 -3.05 15.56 -1.67
N LEU A 53 -2.72 14.29 -1.56
CA LEU A 53 -3.33 13.36 -0.60
C LEU A 53 -2.26 12.72 0.27
N GLU A 54 -2.55 12.51 1.55
CA GLU A 54 -1.72 11.73 2.46
C GLU A 54 -2.26 10.29 2.54
N LEU A 55 -1.40 9.32 2.28
CA LEU A 55 -1.69 7.90 2.44
C LEU A 55 -0.92 7.37 3.64
N ASN A 56 -1.64 6.81 4.61
CA ASN A 56 -1.07 6.16 5.77
C ASN A 56 -1.27 4.65 5.67
N PHE A 57 -0.17 3.91 5.65
CA PHE A 57 -0.14 2.46 5.60
C PHE A 57 0.22 1.91 6.97
N GLN A 58 -0.52 0.90 7.43
CA GLN A 58 -0.19 0.18 8.65
C GLN A 58 -0.48 -1.31 8.53
N PHE A 59 0.49 -2.14 8.90
CA PHE A 59 0.28 -3.58 9.04
C PHE A 59 0.29 -4.00 10.51
N TYR A 60 -0.73 -4.77 10.91
CA TYR A 60 -0.85 -5.36 12.24
C TYR A 60 -0.60 -6.87 12.13
N PRO A 61 0.65 -7.33 12.27
CA PRO A 61 0.93 -8.76 12.29
C PRO A 61 0.37 -9.38 13.57
N ASN A 62 -0.23 -10.57 13.44
CA ASN A 62 -0.72 -11.35 14.58
C ASN A 62 0.44 -11.82 15.49
N SER A 63 1.66 -11.88 14.95
CA SER A 63 2.89 -12.14 15.69
C SER A 63 3.98 -11.13 15.30
N GLN A 64 4.31 -10.22 16.23
CA GLN A 64 5.25 -9.11 15.99
C GLN A 64 6.74 -9.54 15.92
N THR A 65 7.05 -10.81 16.23
CA THR A 65 8.43 -11.29 16.30
C THR A 65 8.97 -11.84 14.99
N LEU A 66 8.17 -11.85 13.93
CA LEU A 66 8.50 -12.60 12.71
C LEU A 66 9.17 -11.79 11.62
N SER A 67 9.15 -10.44 11.66
CA SER A 67 9.81 -9.63 10.64
C SER A 67 10.28 -8.28 11.17
N ASP A 68 11.43 -7.84 10.66
CA ASP A 68 11.97 -6.51 10.94
C ASP A 68 11.32 -5.44 10.08
N PHE A 69 10.88 -5.80 8.87
CA PHE A 69 10.12 -4.93 7.99
C PHE A 69 9.27 -5.72 6.99
N TYR A 70 8.27 -5.03 6.45
CA TYR A 70 7.47 -5.48 5.31
C TYR A 70 7.64 -4.52 4.14
N VAL A 71 7.59 -5.03 2.92
CA VAL A 71 7.62 -4.24 1.68
C VAL A 71 6.32 -4.48 0.92
N LEU A 72 5.62 -3.41 0.60
CA LEU A 72 4.41 -3.40 -0.21
C LEU A 72 4.72 -2.68 -1.51
N THR A 73 4.51 -3.32 -2.66
CA THR A 73 4.68 -2.69 -3.97
C THR A 73 3.35 -2.68 -4.70
N PHE A 74 2.85 -1.49 -5.02
CA PHE A 74 1.60 -1.26 -5.73
C PHE A 74 1.86 -0.71 -7.14
N ASP A 75 0.99 -1.03 -8.09
CA ASP A 75 1.03 -0.53 -9.47
C ASP A 75 -0.40 -0.26 -9.98
N MET A 76 -0.54 0.65 -10.96
CA MET A 76 -1.82 1.04 -11.55
C MET A 76 -2.33 0.06 -12.59
N LYS A 77 -1.43 -0.66 -13.27
CA LYS A 77 -1.79 -1.60 -14.33
C LYS A 77 -0.84 -2.78 -14.34
N PHE A 78 -1.42 -3.98 -14.33
CA PHE A 78 -0.68 -5.21 -14.57
C PHE A 78 -0.39 -5.36 -16.06
N ARG A 79 0.81 -5.83 -16.38
CA ARG A 79 1.32 -5.94 -17.74
C ARG A 79 0.68 -7.07 -18.55
N GLU A 80 -0.14 -7.90 -17.91
CA GLU A 80 -0.82 -9.05 -18.53
C GLU A 80 -1.97 -8.63 -19.48
N ASP A 81 -2.50 -7.40 -19.37
CA ASP A 81 -3.66 -6.90 -20.14
C ASP A 81 -3.31 -5.74 -21.10
N TYR A 82 -2.07 -5.68 -21.61
CA TYR A 82 -1.69 -4.67 -22.63
C TYR A 82 -2.22 -4.96 -24.04
N GLU A 83 -2.94 -6.07 -24.26
CA GLU A 83 -3.50 -6.39 -25.58
C GLU A 83 -4.75 -5.57 -25.96
N SER A 84 -5.32 -4.78 -25.03
CA SER A 84 -6.43 -3.87 -25.34
C SER A 84 -6.15 -2.41 -24.98
N ASP A 85 -6.22 -1.58 -26.01
CA ASP A 85 -6.42 -0.13 -26.07
C ASP A 85 -5.50 0.80 -25.23
N PHE A 86 -4.63 1.51 -25.95
CA PHE A 86 -3.72 2.56 -25.46
C PHE A 86 -4.30 3.98 -25.66
N ASP A 87 -5.61 4.17 -25.55
CA ASP A 87 -6.22 5.51 -25.68
C ASP A 87 -6.31 6.24 -24.34
N GLY A 88 -5.13 6.49 -23.76
CA GLY A 88 -4.95 7.31 -22.55
C GLY A 88 -4.23 6.56 -21.46
N VAL A 89 -2.92 6.79 -21.32
CA VAL A 89 -2.16 6.29 -20.18
C VAL A 89 -2.48 7.19 -19.00
N CYS A 90 -3.23 6.68 -18.01
CA CYS A 90 -3.31 7.35 -16.71
C CYS A 90 -1.90 7.39 -16.14
N ILE A 91 -1.40 8.59 -15.86
CA ILE A 91 -0.07 8.78 -15.32
C ILE A 91 -0.15 8.60 -13.81
N GLY A 92 -1.16 9.21 -13.17
CA GLY A 92 -1.32 9.19 -11.72
C GLY A 92 -0.38 10.15 -10.99
N PRO A 93 -0.55 10.31 -9.67
CA PRO A 93 0.26 11.21 -8.87
C PRO A 93 1.72 10.77 -8.77
N THR A 94 2.57 11.73 -8.41
CA THR A 94 3.94 11.46 -7.94
C THR A 94 3.92 11.07 -6.46
N TRP A 95 4.87 10.23 -6.05
CA TRP A 95 4.93 9.68 -4.70
C TRP A 95 6.06 10.31 -3.89
N ASN A 96 5.72 11.23 -2.99
CA ASN A 96 6.65 12.14 -2.35
C ASN A 96 7.42 12.95 -3.42
N GLU A 97 8.54 12.41 -3.92
CA GLU A 97 9.37 12.96 -5.00
C GLU A 97 9.70 11.91 -6.10
N ALA A 98 9.15 10.70 -5.98
CA ALA A 98 9.34 9.62 -6.93
C ALA A 98 8.39 9.77 -8.13
N LYS A 99 8.79 9.16 -9.25
CA LYS A 99 8.01 9.14 -10.48
C LYS A 99 6.65 8.45 -10.27
N PRO A 100 5.64 8.83 -11.06
CA PRO A 100 4.34 8.16 -11.04
C PRO A 100 4.44 6.70 -11.49
N GLY A 101 3.38 5.92 -11.23
CA GLY A 101 3.24 4.52 -11.65
C GLY A 101 3.40 3.52 -10.50
N GLU A 102 4.64 3.17 -10.13
CA GLU A 102 4.90 2.19 -9.06
C GLU A 102 5.05 2.89 -7.70
N LEU A 103 4.32 2.41 -6.69
CA LEU A 103 4.47 2.83 -5.30
C LEU A 103 5.08 1.69 -4.48
N THR A 104 6.26 1.92 -3.89
CA THR A 104 6.82 0.99 -2.90
C THR A 104 6.79 1.62 -1.50
N VAL A 105 6.18 0.90 -0.55
CA VAL A 105 6.05 1.29 0.85
C VAL A 105 6.80 0.29 1.72
N ILE A 106 7.67 0.80 2.60
CA ILE A 106 8.39 -0.01 3.58
C ILE A 106 7.77 0.24 4.96
N LEU A 107 7.38 -0.82 5.65
CA LEU A 107 6.81 -0.79 7.00
C LEU A 107 7.84 -1.38 7.97
N ASN A 108 8.56 -0.52 8.69
CA ASN A 108 9.59 -0.97 9.64
C ASN A 108 8.99 -1.30 11.01
N LYS A 109 9.57 -2.28 11.69
CA LYS A 109 9.20 -2.65 13.06
C LYS A 109 9.41 -1.51 14.06
N GLU A 110 10.49 -0.75 13.91
CA GLU A 110 10.82 0.40 14.76
C GLU A 110 9.71 1.47 14.73
N ASP A 111 9.03 1.61 13.58
CA ASP A 111 7.91 2.51 13.36
C ASP A 111 6.54 1.84 13.64
N ASN A 112 6.54 0.69 14.33
CA ASN A 112 5.36 -0.14 14.56
C ASN A 112 4.63 -0.55 13.26
N PHE A 113 5.40 -0.81 12.21
CA PHE A 113 4.94 -1.18 10.88
C PHE A 113 3.98 -0.14 10.26
N LYS A 114 4.26 1.14 10.51
CA LYS A 114 3.56 2.29 9.91
C LYS A 114 4.45 2.97 8.88
N SER A 115 3.83 3.52 7.84
CA SER A 115 4.50 4.41 6.90
C SER A 115 3.52 5.40 6.31
N LYS A 116 4.05 6.53 5.85
CA LYS A 116 3.31 7.64 5.27
C LYS A 116 3.86 7.97 3.89
N VAL A 117 2.98 8.23 2.94
CA VAL A 117 3.30 8.64 1.57
C VAL A 117 2.42 9.83 1.20
N ILE A 118 3.00 10.83 0.55
CA ILE A 118 2.26 11.93 -0.05
C ILE A 118 2.08 11.65 -1.55
N ALA A 119 0.85 11.68 -2.02
CA ALA A 119 0.51 11.68 -3.43
C ALA A 119 0.36 13.14 -3.89
N ASN A 120 1.18 13.59 -4.84
CA ASN A 120 1.07 14.94 -5.41
C ASN A 120 0.58 14.85 -6.85
N PHE A 121 -0.55 15.51 -7.13
CA PHE A 121 -1.08 15.62 -8.48
C PHE A 121 -0.37 16.75 -9.23
N ASP A 122 0.62 16.40 -10.06
CA ASP A 122 1.38 17.35 -10.88
C ASP A 122 0.65 17.70 -12.19
N SER A 123 1.22 18.61 -12.99
CA SER A 123 0.63 19.02 -14.28
C SER A 123 0.35 17.84 -15.22
N ASN A 124 1.16 16.77 -15.18
CA ASN A 124 0.95 15.61 -16.03
C ASN A 124 -0.29 14.81 -15.60
N SER A 125 -0.46 14.57 -14.31
CA SER A 125 -1.67 13.94 -13.75
C SER A 125 -2.91 14.85 -13.80
N LEU A 126 -2.71 16.16 -13.82
CA LEU A 126 -3.79 17.13 -14.01
C LEU A 126 -4.29 17.15 -15.47
N GLU A 127 -3.40 16.91 -16.43
CA GLU A 127 -3.71 16.88 -17.87
C GLU A 127 -4.15 15.50 -18.37
N ASP A 128 -3.89 14.43 -17.63
CA ASP A 128 -4.44 13.12 -17.96
C ASP A 128 -5.99 13.13 -17.81
N ARG A 129 -6.65 12.31 -18.63
CA ARG A 129 -8.12 12.25 -18.68
C ARG A 129 -8.70 11.35 -17.58
N CYS A 130 -7.91 10.95 -16.60
CA CYS A 130 -8.30 9.97 -15.60
C CYS A 130 -8.83 10.67 -14.34
N GLU A 131 -10.06 10.33 -13.98
CA GLU A 131 -10.69 10.83 -12.75
C GLU A 131 -10.34 9.96 -11.52
N LYS A 132 -9.90 8.72 -11.78
CA LYS A 132 -9.64 7.70 -10.77
C LYS A 132 -8.36 6.93 -11.09
N TYR A 133 -7.60 6.65 -10.05
CA TYR A 133 -6.37 5.87 -10.11
C TYR A 133 -6.48 4.70 -9.13
N ILE A 134 -6.51 3.48 -9.65
CA ILE A 134 -6.59 2.27 -8.82
C ILE A 134 -5.20 1.67 -8.74
N TYR A 135 -4.67 1.53 -7.53
CA TYR A 135 -3.37 0.93 -7.25
C TYR A 135 -3.56 -0.43 -6.61
N TYR A 136 -3.14 -1.47 -7.30
CA TYR A 136 -3.23 -2.84 -6.84
C TYR A 136 -1.91 -3.28 -6.22
N LEU A 137 -1.98 -3.98 -5.09
CA LEU A 137 -0.80 -4.58 -4.50
C LEU A 137 -0.31 -5.71 -5.42
N ARG A 138 0.97 -5.65 -5.79
CA ARG A 138 1.67 -6.63 -6.62
C ARG A 138 2.42 -7.63 -5.76
N TYR A 139 3.23 -7.10 -4.84
CA TYR A 139 4.04 -7.88 -3.91
C TYR A 139 3.81 -7.42 -2.49
N PHE A 140 3.47 -8.36 -1.62
CA PHE A 140 3.66 -8.23 -0.19
C PHE A 140 4.87 -9.09 0.19
N GLN A 141 5.93 -8.47 0.68
CA GLN A 141 7.13 -9.17 1.13
C GLN A 141 7.28 -9.01 2.64
N ALA A 142 7.49 -10.10 3.36
CA ALA A 142 7.97 -10.06 4.73
C ALA A 142 9.39 -10.61 4.81
N ASN A 143 10.24 -9.94 5.58
CA ASN A 143 11.59 -10.43 5.84
C ASN A 143 11.58 -11.23 7.14
N ILE A 144 11.75 -12.56 7.08
CA ILE A 144 11.60 -13.41 8.27
C ILE A 144 12.85 -13.33 9.16
N ASN A 145 14.02 -13.22 8.53
CA ASN A 145 15.34 -13.04 9.14
C ASN A 145 16.33 -12.52 8.09
N SER A 146 17.62 -12.40 8.41
CA SER A 146 18.65 -11.93 7.45
C SER A 146 18.82 -12.81 6.20
N GLU A 147 18.21 -14.00 6.14
CA GLU A 147 18.46 -15.00 5.10
C GLU A 147 17.20 -15.44 4.34
N GLN A 148 15.99 -15.20 4.85
CA GLN A 148 14.74 -15.71 4.27
C GLN A 148 13.69 -14.62 4.09
N LYS A 149 13.06 -14.65 2.92
CA LYS A 149 11.95 -13.75 2.57
C LYS A 149 10.74 -14.57 2.19
N ILE A 150 9.58 -14.13 2.65
CA ILE A 150 8.30 -14.64 2.19
C ILE A 150 7.66 -13.60 1.28
N PHE A 151 7.17 -14.06 0.14
CA PHE A 151 6.41 -13.27 -0.81
C PHE A 151 4.99 -13.82 -0.88
N PHE A 152 4.00 -12.94 -0.73
CA PHE A 152 2.61 -13.28 -1.01
C PHE A 152 2.28 -12.78 -2.41
N GLY A 153 1.91 -13.72 -3.29
CA GLY A 153 1.42 -13.40 -4.61
C GLY A 153 0.06 -12.73 -4.49
N VAL A 154 -0.06 -11.54 -5.07
CA VAL A 154 -1.34 -10.81 -5.11
C VAL A 154 -1.78 -10.62 -6.56
N ALA A 155 -0.88 -10.17 -7.42
CA ALA A 155 -1.06 -10.16 -8.85
C ALA A 155 0.30 -9.87 -9.48
N THR A 156 0.93 -10.84 -10.13
CA THR A 156 2.26 -10.63 -10.70
C THR A 156 2.25 -10.88 -12.20
N ASP A 157 2.73 -9.94 -13.00
CA ASP A 157 2.91 -10.09 -14.47
C ASP A 157 3.90 -11.20 -14.88
N TYR A 158 4.51 -11.86 -13.89
CA TYR A 158 5.46 -12.93 -14.04
C TYR A 158 4.85 -14.25 -13.57
N ALA A 159 3.54 -14.45 -13.70
CA ALA A 159 2.88 -15.70 -13.34
C ALA A 159 3.50 -16.93 -14.05
N GLU A 160 4.28 -16.72 -15.13
CA GLU A 160 5.09 -17.76 -15.78
C GLU A 160 6.37 -18.16 -15.00
N LEU A 161 6.91 -17.29 -14.14
CA LEU A 161 8.18 -17.48 -13.43
C LEU A 161 8.03 -17.58 -11.90
N TYR A 162 6.97 -17.00 -11.32
CA TYR A 162 6.72 -17.01 -9.87
C TYR A 162 5.28 -17.39 -9.55
N PRO A 163 4.99 -17.99 -8.39
CA PRO A 163 3.63 -18.30 -7.98
C PRO A 163 2.77 -17.04 -7.91
N ASP A 164 1.54 -17.10 -8.41
CA ASP A 164 0.57 -16.01 -8.29
C ASP A 164 -0.43 -16.30 -7.16
N ALA A 165 -1.24 -15.30 -6.81
CA ALA A 165 -2.36 -15.47 -5.86
C ALA A 165 -3.19 -16.73 -6.23
N PRO A 166 -3.56 -17.59 -5.26
CA PRO A 166 -3.52 -17.37 -3.81
C PRO A 166 -2.21 -17.79 -3.14
N ASN A 167 -1.17 -18.12 -3.90
CA ASN A 167 0.03 -18.72 -3.34
C ASN A 167 0.94 -17.69 -2.66
N TYR A 168 1.65 -18.14 -1.64
CA TYR A 168 2.87 -17.48 -1.16
C TYR A 168 4.06 -18.39 -1.40
N TRP A 169 5.25 -17.82 -1.45
CA TRP A 169 6.48 -18.59 -1.53
C TRP A 169 7.56 -18.03 -0.61
N LEU A 170 8.29 -18.96 0.01
CA LEU A 170 9.47 -18.68 0.79
C LEU A 170 10.69 -18.82 -0.10
N VAL A 171 11.58 -17.83 -0.07
CA VAL A 171 12.88 -17.92 -0.73
C VAL A 171 14.02 -17.79 0.27
N ASN A 172 15.12 -18.45 -0.05
CA ASN A 172 16.38 -18.33 0.67
C ASN A 172 17.18 -17.09 0.21
N LYS A 173 18.38 -16.92 0.80
CA LYS A 173 19.30 -15.81 0.49
C LYS A 173 19.79 -15.75 -0.96
N ASN A 174 19.68 -16.86 -1.70
CA ASN A 174 20.02 -16.94 -3.11
C ASN A 174 18.81 -16.69 -4.02
N ASN A 175 17.65 -16.33 -3.45
CA ASN A 175 16.35 -16.20 -4.12
C ASN A 175 15.80 -17.51 -4.71
N GLU A 176 16.22 -18.66 -4.19
CA GLU A 176 15.68 -19.96 -4.58
C GLU A 176 14.44 -20.26 -3.75
N ILE A 177 13.37 -20.75 -4.39
CA ILE A 177 12.11 -21.10 -3.74
C ILE A 177 12.32 -22.35 -2.88
N GLU A 178 12.11 -22.23 -1.58
CA GLU A 178 12.19 -23.35 -0.62
C GLU A 178 10.81 -23.98 -0.36
N LYS A 179 9.76 -23.16 -0.36
CA LYS A 179 8.40 -23.60 -0.07
C LYS A 179 7.38 -22.75 -0.84
N ILE A 180 6.31 -23.40 -1.27
CA ILE A 180 5.10 -22.76 -1.78
C ILE A 180 3.95 -23.24 -0.89
N GLY A 181 3.08 -22.31 -0.48
CA GLY A 181 1.83 -22.62 0.20
C GLY A 181 0.74 -21.65 -0.24
N THR A 182 -0.41 -21.69 0.42
CA THR A 182 -1.59 -20.90 0.05
C THR A 182 -1.96 -19.87 1.11
N SER A 183 -2.65 -18.82 0.68
CA SER A 183 -3.21 -17.77 1.53
C SER A 183 -4.66 -17.48 1.16
N ASN A 184 -5.32 -16.61 1.92
CA ASN A 184 -6.66 -16.13 1.60
C ASN A 184 -6.70 -15.03 0.51
N ILE A 185 -5.53 -14.55 0.06
CA ILE A 185 -5.43 -13.46 -0.92
C ILE A 185 -5.90 -13.96 -2.29
N LYS A 186 -6.74 -13.17 -2.97
CA LYS A 186 -7.19 -13.45 -4.34
C LYS A 186 -6.51 -12.49 -5.31
N LYS A 187 -6.45 -12.88 -6.58
CA LYS A 187 -5.89 -12.01 -7.61
C LYS A 187 -6.60 -10.66 -7.63
N TYR A 188 -5.83 -9.57 -7.62
CA TYR A 188 -6.33 -8.18 -7.62
C TYR A 188 -7.17 -7.77 -6.39
N SER A 189 -7.15 -8.54 -5.29
CA SER A 189 -8.06 -8.29 -4.16
C SER A 189 -7.60 -7.23 -3.17
N ILE A 190 -6.33 -6.81 -3.21
CA ILE A 190 -5.79 -5.77 -2.34
C ILE A 190 -5.44 -4.56 -3.21
N TYR A 191 -6.15 -3.46 -3.01
CA TYR A 191 -5.96 -2.22 -3.77
C TYR A 191 -6.32 -0.97 -2.95
N PHE A 192 -6.08 0.20 -3.49
CA PHE A 192 -6.73 1.44 -3.06
C PHE A 192 -7.02 2.31 -4.28
N GLU A 193 -8.02 3.18 -4.17
CA GLU A 193 -8.40 4.14 -5.22
C GLU A 193 -8.05 5.56 -4.78
N LEU A 194 -7.45 6.33 -5.67
CA LEU A 194 -7.29 7.78 -5.53
C LEU A 194 -8.23 8.46 -6.52
N SER A 195 -9.09 9.33 -6.01
CA SER A 195 -9.90 10.23 -6.83
C SER A 195 -9.22 11.59 -6.88
N LYS A 196 -9.24 12.20 -8.08
CA LYS A 196 -8.82 13.58 -8.30
C LYS A 196 -9.85 14.58 -7.77
#